data_AF-A0A540WQB6-F1
#
_entry.id   AF-A0A540WQB6-F1
#
_cell.length_a   1.000
_cell.length_b   1.000
_cell.length_c   1.000
_cell.angle_alpha   90.00
_cell.angle_beta   90.00
_cell.angle_gamma   90.00
#
_symmetry.space_group_name_H-M   'P 1'
#
loop_
_entity.id
_entity.type
_entity.pdbx_description
1 polymer ?
#
loop_
_entity_poly.entity_id
_entity_poly.type
_entity_poly.pdbx_seq_one_letter_code
_entity_poly.pdbx_strand_id
1 'polypeptide(L)'
;MTTRSEVGAPSPLGLRLLHAAVFLAMAAGVVYVAVPEWRHIAQVLGQSFHSGPLPRWTLLAGSVLAVVSGLRLVWGLVRGTSAPLWASAVALLSVVGAVGAGDGRSLKETRSEEATNLSLLRVARRVHLSMVQELQAHGETPTDEESWRKALVVAGPNNEQLRTREFRAVPVQIVWLESEESRPSPLIPNTLWVHVTPDGIGFSIRPVGLRAGEPALLQDDRARELVLRGLYNPDLPPMREPAASPIEQLSPSPTP
;
A
#
# COMPACT_ATOMS: atom_id res chain seq x y z
N MET A 1 -29.05 -59.81 -30.55
CA MET A 1 -28.05 -58.90 -31.14
C MET A 1 -28.30 -57.52 -30.56
N THR A 2 -27.50 -57.10 -29.58
CA THR A 2 -27.54 -55.75 -29.01
C THR A 2 -26.26 -55.03 -29.38
N THR A 3 -26.41 -53.90 -30.06
CA THR A 3 -25.35 -53.00 -30.50
C THR A 3 -24.64 -52.44 -29.27
N ARG A 4 -23.35 -52.82 -29.10
CA ARG A 4 -22.47 -52.15 -28.14
C ARG A 4 -22.28 -50.71 -28.59
N SER A 5 -22.82 -49.79 -27.79
CA SER A 5 -22.62 -48.35 -27.92
C SER A 5 -21.12 -48.04 -27.98
N GLU A 6 -20.69 -47.33 -29.03
CA GLU A 6 -19.33 -46.80 -29.19
C GLU A 6 -19.03 -45.69 -28.17
N VAL A 7 -18.97 -46.04 -26.89
CA VAL A 7 -18.51 -45.14 -25.84
C VAL A 7 -16.99 -45.23 -25.79
N GLY A 8 -16.29 -44.48 -26.65
CA GLY A 8 -14.84 -44.45 -26.62
C GLY A 8 -14.13 -43.88 -27.85
N ALA A 9 -14.85 -43.43 -28.89
CA ALA A 9 -14.22 -42.85 -30.07
C ALA A 9 -13.44 -41.57 -29.67
N PRO A 10 -12.13 -41.48 -29.98
CA PRO A 10 -11.34 -40.29 -29.72
C PRO A 10 -11.98 -39.08 -30.42
N SER A 11 -12.14 -37.97 -29.68
CA SER A 11 -12.66 -36.72 -30.26
C SER A 11 -11.91 -36.35 -31.56
N PRO A 12 -12.61 -35.91 -32.61
CA PRO A 12 -11.99 -35.62 -33.90
C PRO A 12 -10.94 -34.52 -33.76
N LEU A 13 -9.84 -34.66 -34.50
CA LEU A 13 -8.65 -33.82 -34.41
C LEU A 13 -8.96 -32.31 -34.55
N GLY A 14 -9.90 -31.95 -35.42
CA GLY A 14 -10.36 -30.57 -35.57
C GLY A 14 -10.98 -29.98 -34.30
N LEU A 15 -11.79 -30.75 -33.55
CA LEU A 15 -12.35 -30.30 -32.28
C LEU A 15 -11.27 -30.16 -31.20
N ARG A 16 -10.24 -31.02 -31.21
CA ARG A 16 -9.10 -30.91 -30.28
C ARG A 16 -8.28 -29.67 -30.52
N LEU A 17 -8.02 -29.34 -31.79
CA LEU A 17 -7.31 -28.12 -32.18
C LEU A 17 -8.10 -26.86 -31.80
N LEU A 18 -9.41 -26.85 -32.06
CA LEU A 18 -10.27 -25.73 -31.68
C LEU A 18 -10.31 -25.53 -30.16
N HIS A 19 -10.53 -26.62 -29.40
CA HIS A 19 -10.50 -26.58 -27.93
C HIS A 19 -9.16 -26.08 -27.41
N ALA A 20 -8.05 -26.55 -28.00
CA ALA A 20 -6.73 -26.11 -27.61
C ALA A 20 -6.47 -24.64 -27.93
N ALA A 21 -6.90 -24.15 -29.09
CA ALA A 21 -6.78 -22.74 -29.45
C ALA A 21 -7.55 -21.84 -28.48
N VAL A 22 -8.80 -22.20 -28.15
CA VAL A 22 -9.63 -21.46 -27.17
C VAL A 22 -8.99 -21.50 -25.78
N PHE A 23 -8.50 -22.66 -25.34
CA PHE A 23 -7.82 -22.79 -24.06
C PHE A 23 -6.56 -21.94 -23.99
N LEU A 24 -5.70 -21.98 -25.01
CA LEU A 24 -4.46 -21.21 -25.06
C LEU A 24 -4.75 -19.70 -25.10
N ALA A 25 -5.78 -19.27 -25.83
CA ALA A 25 -6.20 -17.87 -25.82
C ALA A 25 -6.65 -17.41 -24.42
N MET A 26 -7.45 -18.22 -23.71
CA MET A 26 -7.84 -17.91 -22.33
C MET A 26 -6.63 -17.89 -21.39
N ALA A 27 -5.74 -18.88 -21.49
CA ALA A 27 -4.51 -18.96 -20.68
C ALA A 27 -3.60 -17.75 -20.91
N ALA A 28 -3.41 -17.34 -22.16
CA ALA A 28 -2.66 -16.14 -22.52
C ALA A 28 -3.28 -14.87 -21.90
N GLY A 29 -4.62 -14.77 -21.88
CA GLY A 29 -5.35 -13.69 -21.22
C GLY A 29 -5.06 -13.61 -19.71
N VAL A 30 -5.12 -14.75 -19.00
CA VAL A 30 -4.78 -14.81 -17.56
C VAL A 30 -3.35 -14.35 -17.32
N VAL A 31 -2.39 -14.86 -18.09
CA VAL A 31 -0.98 -14.51 -17.97
C VAL A 31 -0.79 -13.02 -18.21
N TYR A 32 -1.39 -12.47 -19.27
CA TYR A 32 -1.32 -11.05 -19.60
C TYR A 32 -1.83 -10.16 -18.46
N VAL A 33 -2.98 -10.48 -17.88
CA VAL A 33 -3.55 -9.73 -16.74
C VAL A 33 -2.69 -9.86 -15.48
N ALA A 34 -1.96 -10.97 -15.30
CA ALA A 34 -1.05 -11.17 -14.18
C ALA A 34 0.32 -10.49 -14.34
N VAL A 35 0.71 -10.04 -15.55
CA VAL A 35 2.02 -9.41 -15.81
C VAL A 35 2.34 -8.25 -14.84
N PRO A 36 1.43 -7.31 -14.54
CA PRO A 36 1.70 -6.24 -13.60
C PRO A 36 2.01 -6.74 -12.17
N GLU A 37 1.39 -7.84 -11.75
CA GLU A 37 1.64 -8.46 -10.43
C GLU A 37 3.03 -9.11 -10.38
N TRP A 38 3.43 -9.81 -11.45
CA TRP A 38 4.78 -10.38 -11.56
C TRP A 38 5.86 -9.30 -11.60
N ARG A 39 5.62 -8.20 -12.33
CA ARG A 39 6.52 -7.03 -12.33
C ARG A 39 6.64 -6.42 -10.95
N HIS A 40 5.52 -6.29 -10.23
CA HIS A 40 5.53 -5.78 -8.87
C HIS A 40 6.34 -6.68 -7.93
N ILE A 41 6.16 -8.01 -7.97
CA ILE A 41 6.98 -8.94 -7.17
C ILE A 41 8.47 -8.78 -7.50
N ALA A 42 8.82 -8.75 -8.79
CA ALA A 42 10.21 -8.58 -9.21
C ALA A 42 10.81 -7.26 -8.69
N GLN A 43 10.02 -6.18 -8.69
CA GLN A 43 10.44 -4.89 -8.16
C GLN A 43 10.61 -4.92 -6.63
N VAL A 44 9.64 -5.48 -5.89
CA VAL A 44 9.71 -5.59 -4.41
C VAL A 44 10.90 -6.41 -3.96
N LEU A 45 11.33 -7.42 -4.74
CA LEU A 45 12.53 -8.20 -4.42
C LEU A 45 13.82 -7.38 -4.44
N GLY A 46 13.85 -6.24 -5.14
CA GLY A 46 15.00 -5.35 -5.25
C GLY A 46 14.93 -4.09 -4.38
N GLN A 47 13.84 -3.87 -3.64
CA GLN A 47 13.63 -2.67 -2.83
C GLN A 47 13.45 -3.03 -1.35
N SER A 48 13.96 -2.18 -0.45
CA SER A 48 13.79 -2.36 1.00
C SER A 48 12.33 -2.14 1.43
N PHE A 49 11.67 -1.17 0.80
CA PHE A 49 10.28 -0.81 1.05
C PHE A 49 9.52 -0.55 -0.25
N HIS A 50 8.19 -0.66 -0.22
CA HIS A 50 7.35 -0.39 -1.37
C HIS A 50 5.99 0.19 -0.99
N SER A 51 5.36 0.88 -1.95
CA SER A 51 4.02 1.46 -1.83
C SER A 51 2.93 0.54 -2.37
N GLY A 52 1.76 0.60 -1.73
CA GLY A 52 0.51 0.07 -2.27
C GLY A 52 0.05 -1.27 -1.71
N PRO A 53 -1.03 -1.83 -2.28
CA PRO A 53 -1.68 -3.04 -1.77
C PRO A 53 -0.84 -4.30 -2.03
N LEU A 54 -1.16 -5.35 -1.27
CA LEU A 54 -0.59 -6.68 -1.46
C LEU A 54 -0.79 -7.17 -2.90
N PRO A 55 0.13 -8.00 -3.41
CA PRO A 55 -0.06 -8.64 -4.70
C PRO A 55 -1.31 -9.52 -4.67
N ARG A 56 -2.01 -9.58 -5.80
CA ARG A 56 -3.21 -10.41 -5.95
C ARG A 56 -2.79 -11.87 -6.14
N TRP A 57 -2.61 -12.58 -5.03
CA TRP A 57 -2.13 -13.97 -5.02
C TRP A 57 -2.96 -14.93 -5.88
N THR A 58 -4.27 -14.70 -5.98
CA THR A 58 -5.17 -15.47 -6.84
C THR A 58 -4.83 -15.32 -8.33
N LEU A 59 -4.47 -14.12 -8.78
CA LEU A 59 -4.01 -13.88 -10.16
C LEU A 59 -2.70 -14.60 -10.44
N LEU A 60 -1.76 -14.52 -9.51
CA LEU A 60 -0.45 -15.14 -9.65
C LEU A 60 -0.58 -16.67 -9.72
N ALA A 61 -1.30 -17.27 -8.77
CA ALA A 61 -1.58 -18.71 -8.78
C ALA A 61 -2.33 -19.14 -10.05
N GLY A 62 -3.35 -18.39 -10.46
CA GLY A 62 -4.08 -18.63 -11.71
C GLY A 62 -3.18 -18.58 -12.94
N SER A 63 -2.22 -17.64 -13.00
CA SER A 63 -1.27 -17.54 -14.10
C SER A 63 -0.29 -18.72 -14.15
N VAL A 64 0.20 -19.21 -13.00
CA VAL A 64 1.05 -20.41 -12.94
C VAL A 64 0.26 -21.63 -13.42
N LEU A 65 -0.97 -21.80 -12.91
CA LEU A 65 -1.84 -22.89 -13.33
C LEU A 65 -2.14 -22.84 -14.84
N ALA A 66 -2.41 -21.65 -15.39
CA ALA A 66 -2.65 -21.46 -16.82
C ALA A 66 -1.44 -21.90 -17.66
N VAL A 67 -0.22 -21.54 -17.26
CA VAL A 67 1.02 -21.96 -17.94
C VAL A 67 1.21 -23.48 -17.85
N VAL A 68 1.09 -24.08 -16.66
CA VAL A 68 1.25 -25.53 -16.47
C VAL A 68 0.20 -26.31 -17.25
N SER A 69 -1.06 -25.89 -17.22
CA SER A 69 -2.13 -26.51 -17.98
C SER A 69 -1.95 -26.33 -19.49
N GLY A 70 -1.46 -25.17 -19.95
CA GLY A 70 -1.14 -24.93 -21.35
C GLY A 70 -0.03 -25.85 -21.86
N LEU A 71 1.07 -25.98 -21.10
CA LEU A 71 2.16 -26.91 -21.43
C LEU A 71 1.68 -28.36 -21.48
N ARG A 72 0.84 -28.77 -20.50
CA ARG A 72 0.27 -30.11 -20.46
C ARG A 72 -0.66 -30.38 -21.65
N LEU A 73 -1.46 -29.40 -22.07
CA LEU A 73 -2.33 -29.48 -23.24
C LEU A 73 -1.51 -29.66 -24.53
N VAL A 74 -0.48 -28.84 -24.72
CA VAL A 74 0.43 -28.95 -25.88
C VAL A 74 1.09 -30.34 -25.92
N TRP A 75 1.57 -30.82 -24.77
CA TRP A 75 2.12 -32.17 -24.66
C TRP A 75 1.10 -33.27 -24.96
N GLY A 76 -0.14 -33.11 -24.48
CA GLY A 76 -1.25 -34.02 -24.77
C GLY A 76 -1.57 -34.09 -26.26
N LEU A 77 -1.60 -32.95 -26.95
CA LEU A 77 -1.77 -32.86 -28.40
C LEU A 77 -0.66 -33.60 -29.15
N VAL A 78 0.61 -33.41 -28.76
CA VAL A 78 1.76 -34.12 -29.35
C VAL A 78 1.62 -35.64 -29.17
N ARG A 79 1.05 -36.09 -28.05
CA ARG A 79 0.80 -37.51 -27.74
C ARG A 79 -0.55 -38.04 -28.22
N GLY A 80 -1.35 -37.25 -28.94
CA GLY A 80 -2.67 -37.65 -29.44
C GLY A 80 -3.73 -37.91 -28.36
N THR A 81 -3.55 -37.38 -27.14
CA THR A 81 -4.49 -37.53 -26.02
C THR A 81 -5.32 -36.26 -25.81
N SER A 82 -6.61 -36.42 -25.52
CA SER A 82 -7.51 -35.29 -25.24
C SER A 82 -7.22 -34.70 -23.86
N ALA A 83 -7.13 -33.38 -23.75
CA ALA A 83 -7.05 -32.73 -22.44
C ALA A 83 -8.40 -32.82 -21.70
N PRO A 84 -8.39 -33.02 -20.38
CA PRO A 84 -9.62 -33.17 -19.62
C PRO A 84 -10.32 -31.82 -19.40
N LEU A 85 -11.66 -31.81 -19.54
CA LEU A 85 -12.51 -30.61 -19.50
C LEU A 85 -12.39 -29.81 -18.19
N TRP A 86 -12.08 -30.47 -17.06
CA TRP A 86 -11.91 -29.79 -15.77
C TRP A 86 -10.76 -28.77 -15.80
N ALA A 87 -9.72 -28.98 -16.62
CA ALA A 87 -8.62 -28.02 -16.74
C ALA A 87 -9.09 -26.70 -17.38
N SER A 88 -10.04 -26.77 -18.32
CA SER A 88 -10.65 -25.59 -18.95
C SER A 88 -11.55 -24.82 -17.99
N ALA A 89 -12.28 -25.52 -17.12
CA ALA A 89 -13.09 -24.88 -16.08
C ALA A 89 -12.24 -24.11 -15.05
N VAL A 90 -11.08 -24.66 -14.66
CA VAL A 90 -10.14 -23.99 -13.75
C VAL A 90 -9.56 -22.72 -14.36
N ALA A 91 -9.19 -22.76 -15.65
CA ALA A 91 -8.72 -21.57 -16.36
C ALA A 91 -9.81 -20.48 -16.44
N LEU A 92 -11.05 -20.85 -16.76
CA LEU A 92 -12.18 -19.93 -16.84
C LEU A 92 -12.52 -19.30 -15.48
N LEU A 93 -12.55 -20.09 -14.40
CA LEU A 93 -12.76 -19.59 -13.04
C LEU A 93 -11.67 -18.60 -12.62
N SER A 94 -10.43 -18.84 -13.05
CA SER A 94 -9.30 -17.93 -12.79
C SER A 94 -9.48 -16.59 -13.52
N VAL A 95 -9.93 -16.60 -14.78
CA VAL A 95 -10.25 -15.36 -15.54
C VAL A 95 -11.40 -14.58 -14.88
N VAL A 96 -12.48 -15.27 -14.49
CA VAL A 96 -13.63 -14.61 -13.86
C VAL A 96 -13.27 -14.03 -12.50
N GLY A 97 -12.53 -14.77 -11.68
CA GLY A 97 -12.01 -14.28 -10.40
C GLY A 97 -11.04 -13.11 -10.55
N ALA A 98 -10.25 -13.09 -11.64
CA ALA A 98 -9.32 -12.02 -11.95
C ALA A 98 -10.00 -10.69 -12.25
N VAL A 99 -11.05 -10.72 -13.06
CA VAL A 99 -11.81 -9.54 -13.48
C VAL A 99 -12.71 -9.03 -12.34
N GLY A 100 -13.28 -9.93 -11.54
CA GLY A 100 -14.17 -9.56 -10.43
C GLY A 100 -13.49 -8.94 -9.21
N ALA A 101 -12.19 -9.19 -8.99
CA ALA A 101 -11.47 -8.74 -7.79
C ALA A 101 -10.79 -7.36 -7.92
N GLY A 102 -11.17 -6.54 -8.91
CA GLY A 102 -10.56 -5.23 -9.14
C GLY A 102 -11.39 -4.07 -8.57
N ASP A 103 -10.79 -3.24 -7.71
CA ASP A 103 -11.40 -2.02 -7.16
C ASP A 103 -11.53 -0.85 -8.17
N GLY A 104 -11.50 -1.13 -9.47
CA GLY A 104 -11.64 -0.14 -10.56
C GLY A 104 -10.49 0.87 -10.74
N ARG A 105 -9.61 1.04 -9.74
CA ARG A 105 -8.43 1.92 -9.83
C ARG A 105 -7.27 1.24 -10.55
N SER A 106 -6.50 2.02 -11.31
CA SER A 106 -5.29 1.53 -11.96
C SER A 106 -4.25 1.12 -10.93
N LEU A 107 -3.63 -0.05 -11.11
CA LEU A 107 -2.54 -0.55 -10.25
C LEU A 107 -1.36 0.43 -10.15
N LYS A 108 -1.18 1.29 -11.16
CA LYS A 108 -0.14 2.32 -11.16
C LYS A 108 -0.43 3.43 -10.14
N GLU A 109 -1.70 3.78 -9.95
CA GLU A 109 -2.12 4.84 -9.05
C GLU A 109 -2.09 4.36 -7.59
N THR A 110 -2.55 3.14 -7.33
CA THR A 110 -2.57 2.54 -5.98
C THR A 110 -1.20 2.10 -5.46
N ARG A 111 -0.16 2.07 -6.32
CA ARG A 111 1.22 1.67 -5.96
C ARG A 111 2.23 2.82 -6.11
N SER A 112 1.77 4.06 -6.20
CA SER A 112 2.63 5.25 -6.36
C SER A 112 3.29 5.66 -5.03
N GLU A 113 4.61 5.88 -5.09
CA GLU A 113 5.36 6.44 -3.96
C GLU A 113 4.89 7.87 -3.68
N GLU A 114 4.58 8.64 -4.72
CA GLU A 114 4.07 10.01 -4.62
C GLU A 114 2.74 10.06 -3.88
N ALA A 115 1.81 9.14 -4.19
CA ALA A 115 0.53 9.04 -3.49
C ALA A 115 0.73 8.72 -1.98
N THR A 116 1.67 7.82 -1.68
CA THR A 116 2.02 7.45 -0.30
C THR A 116 2.65 8.62 0.46
N ASN A 117 3.60 9.32 -0.18
CA ASN A 117 4.25 10.50 0.37
C ASN A 117 3.25 11.65 0.60
N LEU A 118 2.34 11.90 -0.35
CA LEU A 118 1.27 12.89 -0.20
C LEU A 118 0.33 12.53 0.94
N SER A 119 0.01 11.25 1.13
CA SER A 119 -0.82 10.80 2.24
C SER A 119 -0.12 10.98 3.59
N LEU A 120 1.19 10.68 3.68
CA LEU A 120 2.01 11.00 4.86
C LEU A 120 2.04 12.51 5.13
N LEU A 121 2.17 13.35 4.11
CA LEU A 121 2.12 14.81 4.25
C LEU A 121 0.79 15.31 4.78
N ARG A 122 -0.33 14.69 4.38
CA ARG A 122 -1.66 15.02 4.93
C ARG A 122 -1.76 14.66 6.42
N VAL A 123 -1.18 13.54 6.84
CA VAL A 123 -1.09 13.17 8.25
C VAL A 123 -0.20 14.16 9.01
N ALA A 124 1.01 14.43 8.50
CA ALA A 124 1.94 15.40 9.09
C ALA A 124 1.31 16.79 9.25
N ARG A 125 0.56 17.25 8.25
CA ARG A 125 -0.18 18.52 8.30
C ARG A 125 -1.27 18.52 9.37
N ARG A 126 -2.01 17.43 9.54
CA ARG A 126 -3.05 17.33 10.60
C ARG A 126 -2.41 17.37 11.99
N VAL A 127 -1.31 16.66 12.20
CA VAL A 127 -0.52 16.72 13.45
C VAL A 127 0.01 18.13 13.68
N HIS A 128 0.62 18.74 12.65
CA HIS A 128 1.11 20.13 12.70
C HIS A 128 0.02 21.11 13.13
N LEU A 129 -1.16 21.06 12.51
CA LEU A 129 -2.27 21.95 12.84
C LEU A 129 -2.77 21.73 14.26
N SER A 130 -2.85 20.48 14.74
CA SER A 130 -3.21 20.18 16.13
C SER A 130 -2.21 20.82 17.10
N MET A 131 -0.91 20.74 16.81
CA MET A 131 0.13 21.28 17.69
C MET A 131 0.25 22.81 17.61
N VAL A 132 -0.01 23.40 16.43
CA VAL A 132 -0.17 24.86 16.32
C VAL A 132 -1.36 25.32 17.17
N GLN A 133 -2.46 24.58 17.20
CA GLN A 133 -3.60 24.95 18.04
C GLN A 133 -3.24 24.93 19.53
N GLU A 134 -2.56 23.89 20.00
CA GLU A 134 -2.06 23.81 21.37
C GLU A 134 -1.09 24.97 21.69
N LEU A 135 -0.13 25.22 20.81
CA LEU A 135 0.83 26.32 20.93
C LEU A 135 0.17 27.70 21.05
N GLN A 136 -0.89 27.95 20.27
CA GLN A 136 -1.59 29.23 20.29
C GLN A 136 -2.56 29.35 21.47
N ALA A 137 -3.14 28.25 21.94
CA ALA A 137 -4.05 28.24 23.07
C ALA A 137 -3.32 28.39 24.42
N HIS A 138 -2.19 27.71 24.57
CA HIS A 138 -1.45 27.61 25.84
C HIS A 138 -0.17 28.45 25.87
N GLY A 139 0.26 29.00 24.73
CA GLY A 139 1.54 29.73 24.61
C GLY A 139 2.75 28.81 24.46
N GLU A 140 2.57 27.50 24.62
CA GLU A 140 3.60 26.47 24.51
C GLU A 140 3.04 25.20 23.85
N THR A 141 3.92 24.46 23.18
CA THR A 141 3.61 23.14 22.63
C THR A 141 4.02 22.07 23.65
N PRO A 142 3.26 20.97 23.82
CA PRO A 142 3.67 19.87 24.68
C PRO A 142 5.08 19.37 24.36
N THR A 143 5.91 19.23 25.40
CA THR A 143 7.30 18.73 25.29
C THR A 143 7.41 17.22 25.51
N ASP A 144 6.29 16.54 25.79
CA ASP A 144 6.24 15.10 26.03
C ASP A 144 5.84 14.32 24.76
N GLU A 145 6.45 13.15 24.54
CA GLU A 145 6.17 12.34 23.35
C GLU A 145 4.72 11.80 23.30
N GLU A 146 4.07 11.64 24.46
CA GLU A 146 2.73 11.03 24.55
C GLU A 146 1.66 11.92 23.92
N SER A 147 1.68 13.22 24.21
CA SER A 147 0.80 14.24 23.60
C SER A 147 0.90 14.24 22.08
N TRP A 148 2.11 14.07 21.57
CA TRP A 148 2.38 13.99 20.13
C TRP A 148 1.86 12.69 19.51
N ARG A 149 2.02 11.56 20.19
CA ARG A 149 1.43 10.28 19.77
C ARG A 149 -0.10 10.36 19.76
N LYS A 150 -0.73 11.02 20.74
CA LYS A 150 -2.18 11.26 20.74
C LYS A 150 -2.61 12.09 19.53
N ALA A 151 -1.89 13.16 19.21
CA ALA A 151 -2.17 13.95 18.02
C ALA A 151 -2.02 13.16 16.72
N LEU A 152 -1.06 12.23 16.65
CA LEU A 152 -0.95 11.30 15.52
C LEU A 152 -2.16 10.36 15.41
N VAL A 153 -2.66 9.84 16.53
CA VAL A 153 -3.87 9.00 16.55
C VAL A 153 -5.09 9.80 16.07
N VAL A 154 -5.27 11.03 16.56
CA VAL A 154 -6.36 11.94 16.15
C VAL A 154 -6.24 12.34 14.68
N ALA A 155 -5.01 12.53 14.17
CA ALA A 155 -4.77 12.78 12.76
C ALA A 155 -5.26 11.61 11.89
N GLY A 156 -5.48 10.42 12.44
CA GLY A 156 -6.09 9.30 11.74
C GLY A 156 -5.14 8.57 10.79
N PRO A 157 -5.62 7.49 10.14
CA PRO A 157 -4.76 6.57 9.42
C PRO A 157 -4.14 7.22 8.17
N ASN A 158 -2.94 6.74 7.83
CA ASN A 158 -2.41 6.87 6.47
C ASN A 158 -3.12 5.81 5.61
N ASN A 159 -4.01 6.27 4.74
CA ASN A 159 -4.84 5.38 3.89
C ASN A 159 -4.00 4.65 2.83
N GLU A 160 -2.85 5.22 2.45
CA GLU A 160 -1.89 4.59 1.55
C GLU A 160 -0.86 3.82 2.37
N GLN A 161 -0.83 2.50 2.17
CA GLN A 161 -0.04 1.61 3.01
C GLN A 161 1.37 1.42 2.43
N LEU A 162 2.36 1.86 3.19
CA LEU A 162 3.76 1.53 2.97
C LEU A 162 4.08 0.17 3.58
N ARG A 163 4.92 -0.60 2.90
CA ARG A 163 5.27 -1.97 3.29
C ARG A 163 6.76 -2.24 3.22
N THR A 164 7.22 -3.16 4.04
CA THR A 164 8.56 -3.76 3.92
C THR A 164 8.60 -4.74 2.75
N ARG A 165 9.80 -5.20 2.37
CA ARG A 165 10.00 -6.29 1.40
C ARG A 165 9.21 -7.56 1.70
N GLU A 166 8.96 -7.87 2.98
CA GLU A 166 8.15 -9.00 3.43
C GLU A 166 6.64 -8.69 3.43
N PHE A 167 6.23 -7.60 2.78
CA PHE A 167 4.85 -7.12 2.69
C PHE A 167 4.21 -6.75 4.05
N ARG A 168 5.01 -6.53 5.09
CA ARG A 168 4.53 -6.06 6.40
C ARG A 168 4.23 -4.57 6.34
N ALA A 169 3.08 -4.16 6.86
CA ALA A 169 2.72 -2.75 6.93
C ALA A 169 3.69 -2.00 7.86
N VAL A 170 4.12 -0.81 7.42
CA VAL A 170 4.93 0.11 8.23
C VAL A 170 3.99 1.20 8.75
N PRO A 171 3.69 1.25 10.06
CA PRO A 171 2.77 2.24 10.61
C PRO A 171 3.37 3.65 10.55
N VAL A 172 2.51 4.67 10.60
CA VAL A 172 3.01 6.03 10.84
C VAL A 172 3.47 6.10 12.28
N GLN A 173 4.66 6.66 12.52
CA GLN A 173 5.22 6.77 13.87
C GLN A 173 5.91 8.12 14.07
N ILE A 174 6.04 8.52 15.33
CA ILE A 174 6.80 9.71 15.71
C ILE A 174 8.17 9.27 16.21
N VAL A 175 9.20 10.00 15.81
CA VAL A 175 10.54 9.89 16.37
C VAL A 175 10.91 11.25 16.93
N TRP A 176 11.12 11.28 18.24
CA TRP A 176 11.56 12.46 18.95
C TRP A 176 13.02 12.75 18.67
N LEU A 177 13.35 14.03 18.49
CA LEU A 177 14.69 14.50 18.18
C LEU A 177 15.18 15.43 19.28
N GLU A 178 16.46 15.26 19.63
CA GLU A 178 17.14 16.11 20.60
C GLU A 178 17.39 17.53 20.07
N SER A 179 17.57 17.68 18.76
CA SER A 179 17.80 18.97 18.11
C SER A 179 17.19 19.00 16.72
N GLU A 180 17.00 20.21 16.18
CA GLU A 180 16.59 20.37 14.79
C GLU A 180 17.63 19.83 13.81
N GLU A 181 18.91 19.78 14.16
CA GLU A 181 19.96 19.29 13.26
C GLU A 181 20.11 17.77 13.30
N SER A 182 19.56 17.10 14.32
CA SER A 182 19.68 15.66 14.53
C SER A 182 19.14 14.85 13.33
N ARG A 183 19.95 13.91 12.85
CA ARG A 183 19.62 12.97 11.76
C ARG A 183 19.79 11.52 12.22
N PRO A 184 18.76 10.92 12.85
CA PRO A 184 18.81 9.51 13.24
C PRO A 184 19.14 8.60 12.06
N SER A 185 20.00 7.61 12.30
CA SER A 185 20.31 6.54 11.36
C SER A 185 20.03 5.19 12.06
N PRO A 186 19.33 4.25 11.39
CA PRO A 186 18.82 4.32 10.03
C PRO A 186 17.56 5.19 9.88
N LEU A 187 17.32 5.69 8.67
CA LEU A 187 16.03 6.30 8.32
C LEU A 187 14.94 5.22 8.29
N ILE A 188 13.79 5.51 8.91
CA ILE A 188 12.62 4.64 8.88
C ILE A 188 11.52 5.36 8.10
N PRO A 189 10.97 4.78 7.01
CA PRO A 189 9.93 5.43 6.23
C PRO A 189 8.63 5.51 7.05
N ASN A 190 7.72 6.40 6.62
CA ASN A 190 6.46 6.66 7.31
C ASN A 190 6.66 7.23 8.73
N THR A 191 7.78 7.92 8.97
CA THR A 191 8.09 8.50 10.27
C THR A 191 7.95 10.03 10.22
N LEU A 192 7.41 10.61 11.29
CA LEU A 192 7.44 12.05 11.56
C LEU A 192 8.53 12.35 12.58
N TRP A 193 9.60 12.99 12.13
CA TRP A 193 10.66 13.47 13.02
C TRP A 193 10.25 14.77 13.66
N VAL A 194 10.17 14.78 14.99
CA VAL A 194 9.66 15.91 15.77
C VAL A 194 10.76 16.45 16.66
N HIS A 195 10.98 17.76 16.61
CA HIS A 195 11.80 18.49 17.57
C HIS A 195 10.96 19.64 18.12
N VAL A 196 10.93 19.77 19.45
CA VAL A 196 10.30 20.89 20.17
C VAL A 196 11.41 21.67 20.86
N THR A 197 11.36 22.99 20.79
CA THR A 197 12.35 23.83 21.48
C THR A 197 12.24 23.63 23.00
N PRO A 198 13.33 23.79 23.76
CA PRO A 198 13.32 23.55 25.22
C PRO A 198 12.31 24.40 25.99
N ASP A 199 11.95 25.57 25.46
CA ASP A 199 10.98 26.52 25.98
C ASP A 199 9.54 26.28 25.45
N GLY A 200 9.32 25.27 24.60
CA GLY A 200 8.00 24.92 24.06
C GLY A 200 7.41 25.90 23.05
N ILE A 201 8.03 27.06 22.83
CA ILE A 201 7.48 28.14 21.97
C ILE A 201 7.62 27.86 20.47
N GLY A 202 8.32 26.78 20.10
CA GLY A 202 8.49 26.38 18.72
C GLY A 202 8.66 24.87 18.55
N PHE A 203 8.33 24.40 17.36
CA PHE A 203 8.55 23.01 16.98
C PHE A 203 8.80 22.86 15.48
N SER A 204 9.35 21.71 15.10
CA SER A 204 9.55 21.32 13.71
C SER A 204 9.16 19.86 13.49
N ILE A 205 8.50 19.59 12.36
CA ILE A 205 8.13 18.24 11.91
C ILE A 205 8.77 18.01 10.54
N ARG A 206 9.53 16.93 10.42
CA ARG A 206 10.16 16.48 9.18
C ARG A 206 9.65 15.09 8.80
N PRO A 207 8.87 14.97 7.71
CA PRO A 207 8.36 13.67 7.29
C PRO A 207 9.42 12.88 6.52
N VAL A 208 9.61 11.62 6.90
CA VAL A 208 10.43 10.63 6.21
C VAL A 208 9.52 9.75 5.36
N GLY A 209 9.56 9.95 4.04
CA GLY A 209 8.80 9.17 3.07
C GLY A 209 9.65 8.14 2.36
N LEU A 210 9.27 7.86 1.12
CA LEU A 210 9.93 6.89 0.24
C LEU A 210 10.42 7.57 -1.04
N ARG A 211 11.61 7.18 -1.50
CA ARG A 211 12.17 7.56 -2.80
C ARG A 211 12.90 6.37 -3.41
N ALA A 212 12.41 5.87 -4.54
CA ALA A 212 12.97 4.73 -5.25
C ALA A 212 13.10 3.46 -4.38
N GLY A 213 12.13 3.23 -3.47
CA GLY A 213 12.12 2.11 -2.55
C GLY A 213 13.00 2.26 -1.30
N GLU A 214 13.67 3.40 -1.14
CA GLU A 214 14.51 3.72 0.01
C GLU A 214 13.93 4.86 0.86
N PRO A 215 14.09 4.83 2.19
CA PRO A 215 13.60 5.91 3.07
C PRO A 215 14.35 7.21 2.79
N ALA A 216 13.60 8.31 2.63
CA ALA A 216 14.18 9.62 2.36
C ALA A 216 13.35 10.74 2.99
N LEU A 217 14.03 11.81 3.39
CA LEU A 217 13.35 13.05 3.79
C LEU A 217 12.58 13.60 2.59
N LEU A 218 11.33 13.98 2.81
CA LEU A 218 10.53 14.60 1.77
C LEU A 218 11.09 15.98 1.42
N GLN A 219 10.99 16.34 0.14
CA GLN A 219 11.52 17.60 -0.38
C GLN A 219 10.41 18.46 -0.97
N ASP A 220 10.59 19.78 -0.93
CA ASP A 220 9.77 20.76 -1.63
C ASP A 220 10.04 20.76 -3.15
N ASP A 221 9.30 21.58 -3.87
CA ASP A 221 9.45 21.81 -5.31
C ASP A 221 10.82 22.38 -5.71
N ARG A 222 11.58 22.89 -4.74
CA ARG A 222 12.95 23.41 -4.90
C ARG A 222 14.03 22.45 -4.42
N ALA A 223 13.69 21.17 -4.22
CA ALA A 223 14.57 20.12 -3.73
C ALA A 223 15.16 20.36 -2.33
N ARG A 224 14.55 21.24 -1.53
CA ARG A 224 14.91 21.47 -0.12
C ARG A 224 14.11 20.54 0.77
N GLU A 225 14.67 20.17 1.91
CA GLU A 225 13.93 19.37 2.89
C GLU A 225 12.64 20.07 3.31
N LEU A 226 11.55 19.32 3.29
CA LEU A 226 10.26 19.81 3.75
C LEU A 226 10.24 19.79 5.27
N VAL A 227 10.10 20.98 5.87
CA VAL A 227 10.01 21.16 7.31
C VAL A 227 8.72 21.94 7.62
N LEU A 228 7.83 21.33 8.41
CA LEU A 228 6.66 22.01 8.94
C LEU A 228 7.04 22.62 10.29
N ARG A 229 7.10 23.96 10.36
CA ARG A 229 7.45 24.68 11.59
C ARG A 229 6.21 25.27 12.24
N GLY A 230 6.14 25.19 13.57
CA GLY A 230 5.21 25.96 14.38
C GLY A 230 6.02 26.94 15.23
N LEU A 231 5.56 28.18 15.31
CA LEU A 231 6.14 29.21 16.16
C LEU A 231 4.99 29.98 16.82
N TYR A 232 5.12 30.26 18.11
CA TYR A 232 4.16 31.09 18.82
C TYR A 232 4.11 32.49 18.21
N ASN A 233 2.90 33.04 18.04
CA ASN A 233 2.72 34.39 17.51
C ASN A 233 1.75 35.16 18.41
N PRO A 234 2.26 36.08 19.25
CA PRO A 234 1.44 36.81 20.22
C PRO A 234 0.43 37.78 19.57
N ASP A 235 0.63 38.15 18.31
CA ASP A 235 -0.20 39.13 17.61
C ASP A 235 -1.45 38.49 16.95
N LEU A 236 -1.59 37.16 17.05
CA LEU A 236 -2.80 36.49 16.55
C LEU A 236 -3.94 36.68 17.55
N PRO A 237 -5.16 37.01 17.08
CA PRO A 237 -6.31 37.06 17.96
C PRO A 237 -6.48 35.68 18.63
N PRO A 238 -6.80 35.63 19.94
CA PRO A 238 -7.00 34.36 20.63
C PRO A 238 -8.04 33.56 19.86
N MET A 239 -7.70 32.32 19.52
CA MET A 239 -8.67 31.42 18.90
C MET A 239 -9.87 31.33 19.84
N ARG A 240 -11.09 31.53 19.32
CA ARG A 240 -12.31 31.22 20.07
C ARG A 240 -12.16 29.78 20.55
N GLU A 241 -12.20 29.57 21.87
CA GLU A 241 -12.03 28.27 22.52
C GLU A 241 -12.68 27.17 21.69
N PRO A 242 -11.91 26.17 21.21
CA PRO A 242 -12.50 24.90 20.83
C PRO A 242 -13.16 24.32 22.09
N ALA A 243 -14.35 23.72 21.95
CA ALA A 243 -15.15 23.25 23.09
C ALA A 243 -14.49 22.16 23.98
N ALA A 244 -13.29 21.67 23.63
CA ALA A 244 -12.31 21.00 24.48
C ALA A 244 -11.02 20.77 23.67
N SER A 245 -9.87 20.60 24.34
CA SER A 245 -8.65 20.12 23.68
C SER A 245 -8.92 18.78 23.00
N PRO A 246 -8.52 18.59 21.72
CA PRO A 246 -8.61 17.28 21.04
C PRO A 246 -7.85 16.17 21.78
N ILE A 247 -6.89 16.53 22.64
CA ILE A 247 -6.09 15.60 23.44
C ILE A 247 -6.82 15.21 24.73
N GLU A 248 -7.54 16.15 25.35
CA GLU A 248 -8.30 15.90 26.59
C GLU A 248 -9.57 15.07 26.38
N GLN A 249 -10.17 15.09 25.19
CA GLN A 249 -11.38 14.32 24.87
C GLN A 249 -11.20 12.79 24.90
N LEU A 250 -9.95 12.29 25.01
CA LEU A 250 -9.63 10.87 25.07
C LEU A 250 -9.28 10.35 26.46
N SER A 251 -9.24 11.21 27.48
CA SER A 251 -9.05 10.79 28.87
C SER A 251 -10.37 10.29 29.45
N PRO A 252 -10.47 9.05 29.97
CA PRO A 252 -11.66 8.63 30.68
C PRO A 252 -11.81 9.50 31.93
N SER A 253 -12.96 10.16 32.07
CA SER A 253 -13.32 10.89 33.29
C SER A 253 -13.11 9.98 34.51
N PRO A 254 -12.51 10.48 35.62
CA PRO A 254 -12.53 9.74 36.86
C PRO A 254 -14.00 9.59 37.28
N THR A 255 -14.51 8.36 37.26
CA THR A 255 -15.84 8.05 37.81
C THR A 255 -15.88 8.46 39.29
N PRO A 256 -16.98 9.09 39.74
CA PRO A 256 -17.17 9.51 41.13
C PRO A 256 -17.28 8.34 42.10
#